data_AF-A0A4Y9J7X6-F1
#
_entry.id   AF-A0A4Y9J7X6-F1
#
_cell.length_a   1.000
_cell.length_b   1.000
_cell.length_c   1.000
_cell.angle_alpha   90.00
_cell.angle_beta   90.00
_cell.angle_gamma   90.00
#
_symmetry.space_group_name_H-M   'P 1'
#
loop_
_entity.id
_entity.type
_entity.pdbx_description
1 polymer ?
#
loop_
_entity_poly.entity_id
_entity_poly.type
_entity_poly.pdbx_seq_one_letter_code
_entity_poly.pdbx_strand_id
1 'polypeptide(L)'
;MSLDDIRRSVPTDKGWTIHEHNGFIHIYDGSSPHPIIRIDPPDTVTKYDHIHFYDRFNDSLDVNGNIVSKKSPDAHIPWLGK
;
A
#
# COMPACT_ATOMS: atom_id res chain seq x y z
N MET A 1 1.62 13.18 0.82
CA MET A 1 2.86 12.57 0.32
C MET A 1 2.63 12.25 -1.13
N SER A 2 3.40 12.84 -2.05
CA SER A 2 3.24 12.64 -3.49
C SER A 2 3.80 11.28 -3.92
N LEU A 3 3.44 10.81 -5.12
CA LEU A 3 4.04 9.60 -5.70
C LEU A 3 5.57 9.69 -5.80
N ASP A 4 6.10 10.87 -6.11
CA ASP A 4 7.54 11.09 -6.20
C ASP A 4 8.23 11.01 -4.84
N ASP A 5 7.57 11.41 -3.75
CA ASP A 5 8.09 11.21 -2.40
C ASP A 5 8.20 9.72 -2.07
N ILE A 6 7.20 8.93 -2.48
CA ILE A 6 7.19 7.47 -2.27
C ILE A 6 8.34 6.83 -3.04
N ARG A 7 8.52 7.16 -4.32
CA ARG A 7 9.62 6.67 -5.15
C ARG A 7 11.00 6.96 -4.55
N ARG A 8 11.17 8.14 -3.92
CA ARG A 8 12.42 8.51 -3.24
C ARG A 8 12.61 7.83 -1.89
N SER A 9 11.53 7.40 -1.24
CA SER A 9 11.56 6.85 0.12
C SER A 9 11.71 5.33 0.15
N VAL A 10 11.31 4.63 -0.93
CA VAL A 10 11.45 3.19 -1.02
C VAL A 10 12.94 2.81 -1.14
N PRO A 11 13.47 1.96 -0.25
CA PRO A 11 14.89 1.57 -0.23
C PRO A 11 15.18 0.53 -1.32
N THR A 12 15.16 0.97 -2.58
CA THR A 12 15.42 0.11 -3.75
C THR A 12 16.85 -0.45 -3.76
N ASP A 13 17.79 0.24 -3.12
CA ASP A 13 19.15 -0.22 -2.84
C ASP A 13 19.20 -1.47 -1.95
N LYS A 14 18.13 -1.73 -1.18
CA LYS A 14 17.98 -2.91 -0.32
C LYS A 14 17.11 -4.00 -0.95
N GLY A 15 16.87 -3.93 -2.26
CA GLY A 15 16.11 -4.94 -3.01
C GLY A 15 14.59 -4.76 -2.97
N TRP A 16 14.09 -3.64 -2.42
CA TRP A 16 12.67 -3.30 -2.52
C TRP A 16 12.32 -2.87 -3.94
N THR A 17 11.10 -3.17 -4.40
CA THR A 17 10.66 -2.85 -5.76
C THR A 17 9.33 -2.11 -5.75
N ILE A 18 9.13 -1.26 -6.75
CA ILE A 18 7.87 -0.55 -7.00
C ILE A 18 7.34 -1.02 -8.36
N HIS A 19 6.08 -1.45 -8.38
CA HIS A 19 5.38 -1.88 -9.58
C HIS A 19 4.19 -0.97 -9.81
N GLU A 20 4.15 -0.32 -10.97
CA GLU A 20 3.08 0.61 -11.34
C GLU A 20 2.31 0.06 -12.54
N HIS A 21 0.99 -0.04 -12.43
CA HIS A 21 0.14 -0.49 -13.52
C HIS A 21 -1.27 0.08 -13.39
N ASN A 22 -1.75 0.80 -14.41
CA ASN A 22 -3.12 1.35 -14.48
C ASN A 22 -3.55 2.17 -13.24
N GLY A 23 -2.64 2.93 -12.64
CA GLY A 23 -2.91 3.74 -11.44
C GLY A 23 -2.82 2.98 -10.11
N PHE A 24 -2.51 1.68 -10.15
CA PHE A 24 -2.13 0.90 -8.97
C PHE A 24 -0.61 1.00 -8.79
N ILE A 25 -0.18 1.18 -7.54
CA ILE A 25 1.23 1.16 -7.16
C ILE A 25 1.41 0.11 -6.08
N HIS A 26 2.25 -0.89 -6.33
CA HIS A 26 2.57 -1.95 -5.38
C HIS A 26 4.04 -1.88 -4.98
N ILE A 27 4.31 -1.94 -3.68
CA ILE A 27 5.67 -1.91 -3.13
C ILE A 27 5.95 -3.25 -2.46
N TYR A 28 7.07 -3.86 -2.84
CA TYR A 28 7.53 -5.14 -2.34
C TYR A 28 8.83 -4.96 -1.55
N ASP A 29 9.00 -5.75 -0.49
CA ASP A 29 10.20 -5.73 0.34
C ASP A 29 11.29 -6.69 -0.15
N GLY A 30 11.05 -7.40 -1.25
CA GLY A 30 11.92 -8.42 -1.82
C GLY A 30 12.01 -9.73 -1.01
N SER A 31 11.38 -9.79 0.17
CA SER A 31 11.39 -10.96 1.06
C SER A 31 10.12 -11.80 0.92
N SER A 32 9.00 -11.15 0.60
CA SER A 32 7.70 -11.77 0.35
C SER A 32 7.31 -11.71 -1.13
N PRO A 33 6.60 -12.71 -1.67
CA PRO A 33 5.97 -12.61 -2.99
C PRO A 33 4.78 -11.63 -3.00
N HIS A 34 4.35 -11.15 -1.83
CA HIS A 34 3.23 -10.22 -1.68
C HIS A 34 3.71 -8.78 -1.43
N PRO A 35 2.98 -7.76 -1.93
CA PRO A 35 3.31 -6.38 -1.64
C PRO A 35 3.04 -6.08 -0.17
N ILE A 36 3.93 -5.31 0.44
CA ILE A 36 3.78 -4.81 1.82
C ILE A 36 2.98 -3.51 1.88
N ILE A 37 2.95 -2.77 0.76
CA ILE A 37 2.18 -1.54 0.59
C ILE A 37 1.53 -1.57 -0.78
N ARG A 38 0.25 -1.21 -0.84
CA ARG A 38 -0.47 -0.98 -2.10
C ARG A 38 -1.15 0.37 -2.06
N ILE A 39 -1.05 1.12 -3.14
CA ILE A 39 -1.77 2.38 -3.34
C ILE A 39 -2.71 2.13 -4.49
N ASP A 40 -4.00 2.11 -4.15
CA ASP A 40 -5.06 1.71 -5.04
C ASP A 40 -5.98 2.93 -5.32
N PRO A 41 -6.52 3.04 -6.55
CA PRO A 41 -7.60 3.97 -6.86
C PRO A 41 -8.88 3.60 -6.09
N PRO A 42 -9.95 4.42 -6.16
CA PRO A 42 -11.21 4.15 -5.46
C PRO A 42 -11.79 2.80 -5.86
N ASP A 43 -12.39 2.11 -4.89
CA ASP A 43 -12.94 0.77 -5.08
C ASP A 43 -14.40 0.66 -4.60
N THR A 44 -14.85 -0.56 -4.32
CA THR A 44 -16.22 -0.80 -3.83
C THR A 44 -16.38 -0.45 -2.35
N VAL A 45 -15.30 -0.42 -1.57
CA VAL A 45 -15.30 -0.13 -0.12
C VAL A 45 -15.15 1.37 0.12
N THR A 46 -14.22 2.02 -0.58
CA THR A 46 -13.91 3.45 -0.43
C THR A 46 -13.96 4.19 -1.76
N LYS A 47 -14.38 5.46 -1.73
CA LYS A 47 -14.55 6.31 -2.93
C LYS A 47 -13.39 7.28 -3.17
N TYR A 48 -12.24 6.98 -2.57
CA TYR A 48 -11.02 7.79 -2.65
C TYR A 48 -9.80 6.89 -2.86
N ASP A 49 -8.73 7.46 -3.41
CA ASP A 49 -7.44 6.78 -3.50
C ASP A 49 -6.93 6.47 -2.10
N HIS A 50 -6.45 5.25 -1.87
CA HIS A 50 -6.14 4.77 -0.54
C HIS A 50 -4.90 3.86 -0.52
N ILE A 51 -4.33 3.69 0.67
CA ILE A 51 -3.19 2.84 0.93
C ILE A 51 -3.65 1.62 1.74
N HIS A 52 -3.21 0.44 1.32
CA HIS A 52 -3.23 -0.78 2.12
C HIS A 52 -1.84 -1.06 2.67
N PHE A 53 -1.75 -1.36 3.97
CA PHE A 53 -0.55 -1.93 4.57
C PHE A 53 -0.76 -3.40 4.88
N TYR A 54 0.29 -4.19 4.70
CA TYR A 54 0.28 -5.61 5.02
C TYR A 54 1.43 -5.96 5.96
N ASP A 55 1.19 -6.93 6.83
CA ASP A 55 2.26 -7.55 7.60
C ASP A 55 2.97 -8.65 6.80
N ARG A 56 3.94 -9.31 7.45
CA ARG A 56 4.70 -10.43 6.88
C ARG A 56 3.84 -11.67 6.56
N PHE A 57 2.65 -11.78 7.12
CA PHE A 57 1.70 -12.87 6.88
C PHE A 57 0.64 -12.50 5.84
N ASN A 58 0.76 -11.31 5.23
CA ASN A 58 -0.17 -10.75 4.26
C ASN A 58 -1.55 -10.43 4.86
N ASP A 59 -1.60 -10.16 6.17
CA ASP A 59 -2.77 -9.63 6.86
C ASP A 59 -2.85 -8.11 6.70
N SER A 60 -4.07 -7.59 6.47
CA SER A 60 -4.29 -6.15 6.30
C SER A 60 -4.18 -5.42 7.64
N LEU A 61 -3.51 -4.28 7.63
CA LEU A 61 -3.27 -3.46 8.81
C LEU A 61 -4.01 -2.13 8.72
N ASP A 62 -4.51 -1.65 9.86
CA ASP A 62 -5.00 -0.28 10.00
C ASP A 62 -3.84 0.72 10.17
N VAL A 63 -4.16 2.02 10.31
CA VAL A 63 -3.17 3.09 10.51
C VAL A 63 -2.35 2.94 11.81
N ASN A 64 -2.83 2.16 12.77
CA ASN A 64 -2.16 1.89 14.04
C ASN A 64 -1.35 0.57 14.00
N GLY A 65 -1.39 -0.18 12.89
CA GLY A 65 -0.74 -1.47 12.75
C GLY A 65 -1.53 -2.64 13.36
N ASN A 66 -2.82 -2.47 13.66
CA ASN A 66 -3.67 -3.58 14.10
C ASN A 66 -4.14 -4.39 12.88
N ILE A 67 -4.21 -5.71 13.04
CA ILE A 67 -4.79 -6.59 12.03
C ILE A 67 -6.29 -6.31 11.92
N VAL A 68 -6.72 -5.96 10.71
CA VAL A 68 -8.12 -5.69 10.36
C VAL A 68 -8.52 -6.52 9.14
N SER A 69 -9.83 -6.73 8.98
CA SER A 69 -10.33 -7.38 7.78
C SER A 69 -10.06 -6.50 6.56
N LYS A 70 -9.58 -7.10 5.46
CA LYS A 70 -9.43 -6.44 4.15
C LYS A 70 -10.71 -5.84 3.59
N LYS A 71 -11.88 -6.26 4.09
CA LYS A 71 -13.19 -5.71 3.72
C LYS A 71 -13.61 -4.53 4.62
N SER A 72 -12.84 -4.24 5.66
CA SER A 72 -13.08 -3.10 6.52
C SER A 72 -12.59 -1.82 5.85
N PRO A 73 -13.35 -0.72 5.91
CA PRO A 73 -12.83 0.60 5.58
C PRO A 73 -11.56 0.96 6.36
N ASP A 74 -11.34 0.39 7.55
CA ASP A 74 -10.14 0.65 8.36
C ASP A 74 -8.84 0.18 7.70
N ALA A 75 -8.92 -0.79 6.76
CA ALA A 75 -7.79 -1.23 5.95
C ALA A 75 -7.45 -0.26 4.80
N HIS A 76 -8.31 0.74 4.54
CA HIS A 76 -8.22 1.65 3.40
C HIS A 76 -7.83 3.04 3.89
N ILE A 77 -6.53 3.29 4.04
CA ILE A 77 -6.05 4.55 4.62
C ILE A 77 -6.06 5.63 3.53
N PRO A 78 -6.76 6.77 3.73
CA PRO A 78 -6.86 7.80 2.71
C PRO A 78 -5.50 8.30 2.22
N TRP A 79 -5.32 8.34 0.90
CA TRP A 79 -4.14 8.92 0.26
C TRP A 79 -4.51 10.22 -0.46
N LEU A 80 -4.00 11.33 0.07
CA LEU A 80 -4.21 12.67 -0.51
C LEU A 80 -3.10 13.06 -1.51
N GLY A 81 -2.35 12.09 -2.02
CA GLY A 81 -1.09 12.31 -2.74
C GLY A 81 -1.20 12.50 -4.25
N LYS A 82 -2.42 12.67 -4.77
CA LYS A 82 -2.71 12.89 -6.19
C LYS A 82 -2.99 14.35 -6.49
#